data_AF-A0A7K0SIF3-F1
#
_entry.id   AF-A0A7K0SIF3-F1
#
_cell.length_a   1.000
_cell.length_b   1.000
_cell.length_c   1.000
_cell.angle_alpha   90.00
_cell.angle_beta   90.00
_cell.angle_gamma   90.00
#
_symmetry.space_group_name_H-M   'P 1'
#
loop_
_entity.id
_entity.type
_entity.pdbx_description
1 polymer ?
#
loop_
_entity_poly.entity_id
_entity_poly.type
_entity_poly.pdbx_seq_one_letter_code
_entity_poly.pdbx_strand_id
1 'polypeptide(L)'
;MTTRDQSQGGHADSNMKIISWSDYACPFAYIGFKRLLVARPLTSDSSESGEVEWRAYELHPEIPAGGFERPRGKHGFLKALASEDGLT
;
A
#
# COMPACT_ATOMS: atom_id res chain seq x y z
N MET A 1 17.37 -7.45 -44.93
CA MET A 1 16.25 -6.56 -44.55
C MET A 1 15.09 -7.44 -44.10
N THR A 2 15.06 -7.82 -42.83
CA THR A 2 13.94 -8.57 -42.23
C THR A 2 13.08 -7.55 -41.48
N THR A 3 11.97 -7.16 -42.09
CA THR A 3 10.91 -6.37 -41.47
C THR A 3 10.40 -7.13 -40.24
N ARG A 4 10.66 -6.60 -39.04
CA ARG A 4 10.01 -7.08 -37.82
C ARG A 4 8.55 -6.68 -37.89
N ASP A 5 7.70 -7.68 -38.05
CA ASP A 5 6.27 -7.60 -37.84
C ASP A 5 6.01 -7.20 -36.38
N GLN A 6 5.53 -5.99 -36.15
CA GLN A 6 5.10 -5.48 -34.84
C GLN A 6 3.60 -5.76 -34.62
N SER A 7 3.15 -6.98 -34.88
CA SER A 7 1.76 -7.40 -34.72
C SER A 7 1.46 -8.00 -33.34
N GLN A 8 2.16 -7.58 -32.28
CA GLN A 8 1.74 -7.88 -30.91
C GLN A 8 1.08 -6.65 -30.28
N GLY A 9 -0.10 -6.32 -30.81
CA GLY A 9 -1.10 -5.57 -30.07
C GLY A 9 -1.72 -6.49 -29.02
N GLY A 10 -1.14 -6.51 -27.82
CA GLY A 10 -1.79 -7.09 -26.65
C GLY A 10 -2.92 -6.18 -26.22
N HIS A 11 -4.15 -6.50 -26.63
CA HIS A 11 -5.34 -5.96 -25.97
C HIS A 11 -5.33 -6.45 -24.53
N ALA A 12 -4.82 -5.61 -23.63
CA ALA A 12 -5.01 -5.80 -22.19
C ALA A 12 -6.51 -5.75 -21.90
N ASP A 13 -6.98 -6.70 -21.11
CA ASP A 13 -8.36 -6.79 -20.65
C ASP A 13 -8.87 -5.41 -20.22
N SER A 14 -10.00 -4.98 -20.77
CA SER A 14 -10.64 -3.68 -20.54
C SER A 14 -11.18 -3.51 -19.10
N ASN A 15 -10.76 -4.36 -18.17
CA ASN A 15 -11.17 -4.34 -16.78
C ASN A 15 -9.96 -4.54 -15.85
N MET A 16 -9.20 -3.47 -15.64
CA MET A 16 -8.03 -3.46 -14.76
C MET A 16 -8.45 -3.33 -13.29
N LYS A 17 -8.16 -4.34 -12.47
CA LYS A 17 -8.38 -4.28 -11.01
C LYS A 17 -7.13 -3.82 -10.26
N ILE A 18 -7.30 -2.87 -9.34
CA ILE A 18 -6.25 -2.38 -8.44
C ILE A 18 -6.61 -2.81 -7.01
N ILE A 19 -5.66 -3.45 -6.31
CA ILE A 19 -5.80 -3.76 -4.88
C ILE A 19 -4.80 -2.90 -4.12
N SER A 20 -5.29 -2.02 -3.25
CA SER A 20 -4.48 -1.13 -2.43
C SER A 20 -4.48 -1.59 -0.98
N TRP A 21 -3.30 -1.95 -0.47
CA TRP A 21 -3.09 -2.26 0.95
C TRP A 21 -2.54 -1.03 1.66
N SER A 22 -3.15 -0.67 2.78
CA SER A 22 -2.76 0.54 3.51
C SER A 22 -2.86 0.36 5.02
N ASP A 23 -1.89 0.92 5.72
CA ASP A 23 -1.87 1.11 7.17
C ASP A 23 -2.17 2.59 7.49
N TYR A 24 -2.96 2.84 8.54
CA TYR A 24 -3.28 4.18 9.04
C TYR A 24 -2.05 4.93 9.57
N ALA A 25 -1.03 4.21 10.08
CA ALA A 25 0.18 4.79 10.63
C ALA A 25 1.16 5.28 9.54
N CYS A 26 0.94 4.89 8.28
CA CYS A 26 1.87 5.15 7.18
C CYS A 26 1.59 6.51 6.49
N PRO A 27 2.49 7.52 6.58
CA PRO A 27 2.30 8.78 5.87
C PRO A 27 2.31 8.62 4.35
N PHE A 28 3.01 7.61 3.82
CA PHE A 28 3.04 7.33 2.39
C PHE A 28 1.75 6.72 1.86
N ALA A 29 1.01 5.97 2.68
CA ALA A 29 -0.30 5.46 2.31
C ALA A 29 -1.28 6.62 2.01
N TYR A 30 -1.24 7.68 2.82
CA TYR A 30 -2.02 8.90 2.57
C TYR A 30 -1.62 9.61 1.27
N ILE A 31 -0.32 9.77 1.03
CA ILE A 31 0.18 10.38 -0.21
C ILE A 31 -0.25 9.55 -1.43
N GLY A 32 -0.13 8.22 -1.33
CA GLY A 32 -0.55 7.28 -2.37
C GLY A 32 -2.03 7.38 -2.67
N PHE A 33 -2.89 7.39 -1.64
CA PHE A 33 -4.33 7.59 -1.78
C PHE A 33 -4.67 8.87 -2.53
N LYS A 34 -4.08 10.02 -2.14
CA LYS A 34 -4.32 11.30 -2.81
C LYS A 34 -3.88 11.29 -4.28
N ARG A 35 -2.73 10.70 -4.58
CA ARG A 35 -2.21 10.58 -5.95
C ARG A 35 -3.09 9.66 -6.79
N LEU A 36 -3.56 8.54 -6.24
CA LEU A 36 -4.45 7.62 -6.93
C LEU A 36 -5.78 8.30 -7.28
N LEU A 37 -6.36 9.07 -6.36
CA LEU A 37 -7.59 9.83 -6.64
C LEU A 37 -7.42 10.90 -7.72
N VAL A 38 -6.24 11.51 -7.83
CA VAL A 38 -5.93 12.50 -8.89
C VAL A 38 -5.74 11.80 -10.24
N ALA A 39 -4.95 10.72 -10.26
CA ALA A 39 -4.75 9.92 -11.47
C ALA A 39 -6.06 9.27 -11.93
N ARG A 40 -6.97 9.02 -10.99
CA ARG A 40 -8.21 8.30 -11.24
C ARG A 40 -9.35 8.78 -10.34
N PRO A 41 -10.08 9.82 -10.77
CA PRO A 41 -11.23 10.32 -10.04
C PRO A 41 -12.34 9.26 -9.93
N LEU A 42 -12.94 9.14 -8.74
CA LEU A 42 -14.02 8.19 -8.43
C LEU A 42 -15.31 8.43 -9.24
N THR A 43 -15.41 9.57 -9.93
CA THR A 43 -16.59 10.03 -10.68
C THR A 43 -16.49 9.78 -12.18
N SER A 44 -15.47 9.04 -12.65
CA SER A 44 -15.35 8.73 -14.07
C SER A 44 -16.33 7.61 -14.44
N ASP A 45 -17.49 8.00 -14.98
CA ASP A 45 -18.51 7.11 -15.57
C ASP A 45 -18.01 6.33 -16.80
N SER A 46 -16.71 6.34 -17.10
CA SER A 46 -16.16 5.50 -18.15
C SER A 46 -16.27 4.05 -17.73
N SER A 47 -16.85 3.23 -18.61
CA SER A 47 -16.93 1.77 -18.47
C SER A 47 -15.56 1.07 -18.38
N GLU A 48 -14.47 1.84 -18.48
CA GLU A 48 -13.07 1.44 -18.29
C GLU A 48 -12.54 1.75 -16.88
N SER A 49 -13.36 2.29 -15.99
CA SER A 49 -12.99 2.52 -14.59
C SER A 49 -12.90 1.19 -13.83
N GLY A 50 -11.89 0.36 -14.12
CA GLY A 50 -11.70 -0.95 -13.50
C GLY A 50 -11.56 -0.92 -11.96
N GLU A 51 -12.09 -1.90 -11.25
CA GLU A 51 -12.31 -1.85 -9.79
C GLU A 51 -11.08 -1.47 -8.93
N VAL A 52 -11.26 -0.60 -7.92
CA VAL A 52 -10.25 -0.38 -6.85
C VAL A 52 -10.76 -0.97 -5.54
N GLU A 53 -10.03 -1.97 -5.03
CA GLU A 53 -10.30 -2.61 -3.74
C GLU A 53 -9.32 -2.10 -2.67
N TRP A 54 -9.85 -1.70 -1.51
CA TRP A 54 -9.06 -1.23 -0.37
C TRP A 54 -8.96 -2.31 0.70
N ARG A 55 -7.73 -2.60 1.15
CA ARG A 55 -7.46 -3.58 2.21
C ARG A 55 -6.65 -2.94 3.34
N ALA A 56 -7.00 -3.28 4.57
CA ALA A 56 -6.21 -2.91 5.74
C ALA A 56 -4.89 -3.70 5.76
N TYR A 57 -3.82 -3.06 6.21
CA TYR A 57 -2.52 -3.67 6.46
C TYR A 57 -1.98 -3.14 7.78
N GLU A 58 -1.30 -3.99 8.55
CA GLU A 58 -0.56 -3.60 9.75
C GLU A 58 0.93 -3.69 9.44
N LEU A 59 1.63 -2.55 9.47
CA LEU A 59 3.09 -2.46 9.29
C LEU A 59 3.83 -3.12 10.45
N HIS A 60 3.28 -2.99 11.64
CA HIS A 60 3.86 -3.48 12.88
C HIS A 60 2.82 -4.27 13.68
N PRO A 61 2.44 -5.48 13.22
CA PRO A 61 1.46 -6.34 13.90
C PRO A 61 1.95 -6.82 15.28
N GLU A 62 3.26 -6.71 15.55
CA GLU A 62 3.85 -6.98 16.86
C GLU A 62 3.46 -5.94 17.93
N ILE A 63 2.97 -4.76 17.54
CA ILE A 63 2.62 -3.69 18.48
C ILE A 63 1.28 -4.05 19.14
N PRO A 64 1.23 -4.10 20.49
CA PRO A 64 -0.03 -4.36 21.19
C PRO A 64 -1.09 -3.32 20.83
N ALA A 65 -2.38 -3.72 20.84
CA ALA A 65 -3.49 -2.83 20.52
C ALA A 65 -3.57 -1.56 21.41
N GLY A 66 -3.03 -1.63 22.65
CA GLY A 66 -2.91 -0.49 23.55
C GLY A 66 -1.74 0.44 23.27
N GLY A 67 -0.89 0.11 22.28
CA GLY A 67 0.43 0.69 22.08
C GLY A 67 1.41 0.33 23.19
N PHE A 68 2.60 0.91 23.12
CA PHE A 68 3.58 0.86 24.19
C PHE A 68 4.13 2.26 24.46
N GLU A 69 4.64 2.45 25.67
CA GLU A 69 5.25 3.72 26.05
C GLU A 69 6.54 3.92 25.25
N ARG A 70 6.63 5.02 24.48
CA ARG A 70 7.82 5.29 23.67
C ARG A 70 9.02 5.60 24.58
N PRO A 71 10.04 4.74 24.65
CA PRO A 71 11.15 4.99 25.56
C PRO A 71 11.96 6.18 25.05
N ARG A 72 12.35 7.07 25.96
CA ARG A 72 13.14 8.25 25.58
C ARG A 72 14.59 7.84 25.31
N GLY A 73 15.18 8.40 24.25
CA GLY A 73 16.59 8.21 23.90
C GLY A 73 16.80 7.64 22.49
N LYS A 74 18.05 7.68 22.02
CA LYS A 74 18.46 7.44 20.61
C LYS A 74 18.13 6.03 20.08
N HIS A 75 17.90 5.08 20.99
CA HIS A 75 17.56 3.68 20.70
C HIS A 75 16.34 3.20 21.50
N GLY A 76 15.51 4.13 21.97
CA GLY A 76 14.39 3.81 22.86
C GLY A 76 13.42 2.82 22.21
N PHE A 77 13.05 3.05 20.95
CA PHE A 77 12.15 2.18 20.19
C PHE A 77 12.66 0.73 20.06
N LEU A 78 13.92 0.54 19.65
CA LEU A 78 14.52 -0.79 19.52
C LEU A 78 14.65 -1.53 20.87
N LYS A 79 14.93 -0.79 21.95
CA LYS A 79 14.99 -1.36 23.30
C LYS A 79 13.61 -1.75 23.84
N ALA A 80 12.55 -1.00 23.54
CA ALA A 80 11.19 -1.35 23.91
C ALA A 80 10.74 -2.65 23.22
N LEU A 81 10.95 -2.74 21.91
CA LEU A 81 10.61 -3.94 21.14
C LEU A 81 11.37 -5.16 21.67
N ALA A 82 12.67 -5.02 21.93
CA ALA A 82 13.49 -6.10 22.47
C ALA A 82 13.15 -6.49 23.93
N SER A 83 12.46 -5.65 24.70
CA SER A 83 12.11 -5.94 26.10
C SER A 83 10.81 -6.72 26.26
N GLU A 84 9.96 -6.76 25.23
CA GLU A 84 8.67 -7.47 25.28
C GLU A 84 8.69 -8.82 24.56
N ASP A 85 9.75 -9.11 23.80
CA ASP A 85 9.99 -10.47 23.30
C ASP A 85 10.69 -11.32 24.36
N GLY A 86 9.92 -12.22 24.96
CA GLY A 86 10.41 -13.40 25.66
C GLY A 86 11.29 -14.28 24.75
N LEU A 87 12.53 -13.84 24.53
CA LEU A 87 13.62 -14.62 23.97
C LEU A 87 14.79 -14.73 24.98
N THR A 88 14.43 -15.07 26.21
CA THR A 88 15.15 -15.99 27.10
C THR A 88 14.12 -16.80 27.86
#